data_AF-A0A2R4P1T2-F1
#
_entry.id   AF-A0A2R4P1T2-F1
#
_cell.length_a   1.000
_cell.length_b   1.000
_cell.length_c   1.000
_cell.angle_alpha   90.00
_cell.angle_beta   90.00
_cell.angle_gamma   90.00
#
_symmetry.space_group_name_H-M   'P 1'
#
loop_
_entity.id
_entity.type
_entity.pdbx_description
1 polymer ?
#
loop_
_entity_poly.entity_id
_entity_poly.type
_entity_poly.pdbx_seq_one_letter_code
_entity_poly.pdbx_strand_id
1 'polypeptide(L)'
;MDVAQNGHYFLRVANADYKRADGKNVRTVRDVIVELDRDGNVVDDFRLYEILDPYRDIVLKTLDQGAVCLNIDAKKAGHTASSDELQSMDTHDKWGDIVGAGPGRNWAHVNSVDYDPSDDSIIISSRHQDAVIKIGRDKQVKWIMGAHKGWSDKFKDKLLQPVDSKGNKIVCEDEYSKCPGYESDKGGFDWQWTQHTAFRIDSKSKKGEIYLSVFDNGDTRGMEQPAIAGMKYSRAVVYKIDENKKTVEQIWEYGKERGKEWYSSVTSLTQYQDDLDSVMVYSAVAGMQFDIAKGRPVGLPSPHIDEFEWGAKEPSIEIKMTNAMGYQAFPFSLQKAFEK
;
A
#
# COMPACT_ATOMS: atom_id res chain seq x y z
N MET A 1 -3.88 18.38 -7.37
CA MET A 1 -2.60 17.73 -7.05
C MET A 1 -2.10 18.43 -5.81
N ASP A 2 -1.76 17.68 -4.77
CA ASP A 2 -1.24 18.30 -3.55
C ASP A 2 0.16 18.85 -3.79
N VAL A 3 0.44 20.03 -3.25
CA VAL A 3 1.75 20.67 -3.37
C VAL A 3 2.60 20.14 -2.24
N ALA A 4 3.69 19.43 -2.57
CA ALA A 4 4.62 18.96 -1.57
C ALA A 4 5.29 20.13 -0.85
N GLN A 5 5.89 19.86 0.30
CA GLN A 5 6.50 20.84 1.20
C GLN A 5 7.67 21.60 0.55
N ASN A 6 8.27 21.06 -0.52
CA ASN A 6 9.28 21.75 -1.34
C ASN A 6 8.69 22.64 -2.46
N GLY A 7 7.36 22.71 -2.59
CA GLY A 7 6.65 23.51 -3.59
C GLY A 7 6.38 22.80 -4.91
N HIS A 8 6.83 21.55 -5.07
CA HIS A 8 6.68 20.74 -6.28
C HIS A 8 5.48 19.79 -6.22
N TYR A 9 5.22 19.09 -7.33
CA TYR A 9 4.21 18.04 -7.44
C TYR A 9 4.88 16.68 -7.67
N PHE A 10 4.43 15.65 -6.96
CA PHE A 10 4.86 14.28 -7.18
C PHE A 10 3.75 13.46 -7.83
N LEU A 11 4.03 12.88 -8.99
CA LEU A 11 3.05 12.13 -9.79
C LEU A 11 3.53 10.71 -10.02
N ARG A 12 2.64 9.75 -9.74
CA ARG A 12 2.81 8.35 -10.14
C ARG A 12 2.32 8.18 -11.58
N VAL A 13 3.23 7.80 -12.47
CA VAL A 13 3.02 7.71 -13.92
C VAL A 13 3.62 6.41 -14.48
N ALA A 14 3.76 6.37 -15.81
CA ALA A 14 4.42 5.31 -16.56
C ALA A 14 5.48 5.92 -17.48
N ASN A 15 6.56 5.19 -17.75
CA ASN A 15 7.41 5.49 -18.89
C ASN A 15 6.67 5.07 -20.17
N ALA A 16 6.53 5.99 -21.12
CA ALA A 16 5.74 5.77 -22.33
C ALA A 16 6.39 4.82 -23.33
N ASP A 17 7.73 4.72 -23.33
CA ASP A 17 8.50 3.99 -24.33
C ASP A 17 9.81 3.44 -23.75
N TYR A 18 9.70 2.65 -22.67
CA TYR A 18 10.87 2.03 -22.06
C TYR A 18 11.41 0.91 -22.94
N LYS A 19 12.68 1.03 -23.35
CA LYS A 19 13.40 -0.02 -24.06
C LYS A 19 13.98 -1.02 -23.06
N ARG A 20 13.37 -2.20 -22.99
CA ARG A 20 13.79 -3.31 -22.13
C ARG A 20 15.12 -3.90 -22.60
N ALA A 21 15.76 -4.68 -21.72
CA ALA A 21 17.01 -5.38 -22.00
C ALA A 21 16.90 -6.41 -23.15
N ASP A 22 15.70 -6.95 -23.37
CA ASP A 22 15.39 -7.84 -24.50
C ASP A 22 15.18 -7.09 -25.83
N GLY A 23 15.35 -5.77 -25.85
CA GLY A 23 15.22 -4.91 -27.02
C GLY A 23 13.79 -4.47 -27.33
N LYS A 24 12.78 -4.93 -26.58
CA LYS A 24 11.38 -4.56 -26.79
C LYS A 24 11.05 -3.22 -26.12
N ASN A 25 10.24 -2.43 -26.81
CA ASN A 25 9.73 -1.17 -26.32
C ASN A 25 8.36 -1.39 -25.66
N VAL A 26 8.19 -0.92 -24.42
CA VAL A 26 6.94 -1.08 -23.67
C VAL A 26 6.57 0.22 -22.97
N ARG A 27 5.26 0.46 -22.82
CA ARG A 27 4.76 1.40 -21.82
C ARG A 27 4.76 0.70 -20.46
N THR A 28 5.48 1.26 -19.48
CA THR A 28 5.52 0.69 -18.13
C THR A 28 4.21 0.95 -17.37
N VAL A 29 4.04 0.40 -16.17
CA VAL A 29 2.75 0.44 -15.47
C VAL A 29 2.95 0.80 -14.00
N ARG A 30 2.53 2.03 -13.65
CA ARG A 30 2.45 2.51 -12.25
C ARG A 30 3.76 2.32 -11.47
N ASP A 31 4.90 2.52 -12.13
CA ASP A 31 6.23 2.19 -11.63
C ASP A 31 7.26 3.30 -11.90
N VAL A 32 6.78 4.53 -12.13
CA VAL A 32 7.60 5.75 -12.19
C VAL A 32 6.96 6.82 -11.32
N ILE A 33 7.75 7.49 -10.50
CA ILE A 33 7.37 8.75 -9.84
C ILE A 33 8.09 9.89 -10.55
N VAL A 34 7.37 10.94 -10.94
CA VAL A 34 7.95 12.16 -11.52
C VAL A 34 7.71 13.31 -10.56
N GLU A 35 8.73 14.11 -10.35
CA GLU A 35 8.63 15.40 -9.66
C GLU A 35 8.55 16.52 -10.69
N LEU A 36 7.52 17.36 -10.55
CA LEU A 36 7.30 18.52 -11.42
C LEU A 36 7.40 19.82 -10.62
N ASP A 37 8.00 20.84 -11.20
CA ASP A 37 7.86 22.20 -10.69
C ASP A 37 6.44 22.76 -10.92
N ARG A 38 6.19 24.00 -10.48
CA ARG A 38 4.88 24.64 -10.63
C ARG A 38 4.51 25.00 -12.06
N ASP A 39 5.49 25.07 -12.96
CA ASP A 39 5.29 25.36 -14.37
C ASP A 39 5.05 24.06 -15.18
N GLY A 40 5.18 22.90 -14.53
CA GLY A 40 4.98 21.58 -15.13
C GLY A 40 6.23 20.99 -15.77
N ASN A 41 7.42 21.56 -15.52
CA ASN A 41 8.67 20.98 -15.99
C ASN A 41 9.09 19.82 -15.09
N VAL A 42 9.67 18.78 -15.70
CA VAL A 42 10.24 17.66 -14.96
C VAL A 42 11.52 18.10 -14.26
N VAL A 43 11.53 18.00 -12.93
CA VAL A 43 12.70 18.28 -12.08
C VAL A 43 13.50 17.00 -11.84
N ASP A 44 12.82 15.89 -11.60
CA ASP A 44 13.44 14.59 -11.32
C ASP A 44 12.47 13.43 -11.64
N ASP A 45 13.00 12.23 -11.79
CA ASP A 45 12.22 11.00 -11.94
C ASP A 45 12.81 9.79 -11.20
N PHE A 46 11.95 9.03 -10.54
CA PHE A 46 12.27 7.80 -9.83
C PHE A 46 11.73 6.61 -10.64
N ARG A 47 12.61 5.99 -11.43
CA ARG A 47 12.31 4.80 -12.21
C ARG A 47 12.40 3.57 -11.34
N LEU A 48 11.25 3.13 -10.81
CA LEU A 48 11.25 2.09 -9.77
C LEU A 48 11.75 0.75 -10.28
N TYR A 49 11.63 0.48 -11.58
CA TYR A 49 12.20 -0.71 -12.21
C TYR A 49 13.73 -0.72 -12.29
N GLU A 50 14.40 0.41 -12.09
CA GLU A 50 15.86 0.52 -11.96
C GLU A 50 16.30 0.48 -10.48
N ILE A 51 15.41 0.91 -9.57
CA ILE A 51 15.70 1.07 -8.14
C ILE A 51 15.39 -0.21 -7.35
N LEU A 52 14.23 -0.81 -7.60
CA LEU A 52 13.70 -1.98 -6.88
C LEU A 52 13.91 -3.27 -7.69
N ASP A 53 13.18 -4.32 -7.34
CA ASP A 53 13.19 -5.62 -8.01
C ASP A 53 11.87 -5.85 -8.76
N PRO A 54 11.81 -5.60 -10.07
CA PRO A 54 10.59 -5.84 -10.84
C PRO A 54 10.25 -7.32 -11.03
N TYR A 55 11.14 -8.23 -10.61
CA TYR A 55 10.97 -9.68 -10.75
C TYR A 55 10.70 -10.39 -9.42
N ARG A 56 10.59 -9.66 -8.31
CA ARG A 56 10.03 -10.21 -7.07
C ARG A 56 8.54 -10.51 -7.27
N ASP A 57 8.24 -11.77 -7.53
CA ASP A 57 6.93 -12.22 -8.01
C ASP A 57 6.08 -12.97 -6.96
N ILE A 58 6.60 -13.16 -5.74
CA ILE A 58 5.92 -13.95 -4.71
C ILE A 58 4.53 -13.41 -4.38
N VAL A 59 4.39 -12.09 -4.29
CA VAL A 59 3.10 -11.43 -4.07
C VAL A 59 2.17 -11.61 -5.28
N LEU A 60 2.72 -11.55 -6.50
CA LEU A 60 1.93 -11.73 -7.73
C LEU A 60 1.26 -13.11 -7.81
N LYS A 61 1.88 -14.11 -7.17
CA LYS A 61 1.39 -15.49 -7.06
C LYS A 61 0.36 -15.68 -5.94
N THR A 62 0.17 -14.70 -5.07
CA THR A 62 -0.76 -14.77 -3.94
C THR A 62 -1.95 -13.82 -4.09
N LEU A 63 -1.85 -12.80 -4.96
CA LEU A 63 -2.92 -11.86 -5.25
C LEU A 63 -4.20 -12.55 -5.73
N ASP A 64 -5.35 -12.10 -5.20
CA ASP A 64 -6.65 -12.43 -5.77
C ASP A 64 -6.83 -11.66 -7.09
N GLN A 65 -6.83 -12.40 -8.21
CA GLN A 65 -6.95 -11.81 -9.55
C GLN A 65 -8.33 -11.17 -9.82
N GLY A 66 -9.32 -11.39 -8.94
CA GLY A 66 -10.64 -10.76 -9.06
C GLY A 66 -10.69 -9.29 -8.64
N ALA A 67 -9.67 -8.82 -7.91
CA ALA A 67 -9.63 -7.46 -7.36
C ALA A 67 -8.26 -6.83 -7.59
N VAL A 68 -8.03 -6.30 -8.81
CA VAL A 68 -6.81 -5.54 -9.12
C VAL A 68 -7.22 -4.09 -9.44
N CYS A 69 -6.95 -3.15 -8.52
CA CYS A 69 -7.41 -1.77 -8.67
C CYS A 69 -8.96 -1.70 -8.73
N LEU A 70 -9.52 -0.81 -9.56
CA LEU A 70 -10.96 -0.80 -9.90
C LEU A 70 -11.36 -1.85 -10.96
N ASN A 71 -10.40 -2.59 -11.54
CA ASN A 71 -10.70 -3.66 -12.47
C ASN A 71 -11.12 -4.90 -11.68
N ILE A 72 -12.40 -4.90 -11.33
CA ILE A 72 -13.03 -6.01 -10.64
C ILE A 72 -13.55 -6.99 -11.70
N ASP A 73 -12.85 -8.11 -11.88
CA ASP A 73 -13.27 -9.19 -12.75
C ASP A 73 -13.67 -10.40 -11.92
N ALA A 74 -14.96 -10.52 -11.70
CA ALA A 74 -15.44 -11.54 -10.81
C ALA A 74 -15.31 -12.97 -11.35
N LYS A 75 -15.03 -13.17 -12.65
CA LYS A 75 -14.64 -14.49 -13.19
C LYS A 75 -13.25 -14.93 -12.71
N LYS A 76 -12.45 -14.00 -12.19
CA LYS A 76 -11.09 -14.26 -11.67
C LYS A 76 -11.01 -14.21 -10.14
N ALA A 77 -12.14 -13.99 -9.45
CA ALA A 77 -12.17 -13.94 -7.99
C ALA A 77 -11.73 -15.27 -7.37
N GLY A 78 -10.83 -15.20 -6.40
CA GLY A 78 -10.24 -16.37 -5.73
C GLY A 78 -9.20 -17.13 -6.57
N HIS A 79 -8.90 -16.68 -7.80
CA HIS A 79 -7.81 -17.25 -8.60
C HIS A 79 -6.51 -16.51 -8.33
N THR A 80 -5.43 -17.26 -8.11
CA THR A 80 -4.06 -16.75 -8.03
C THR A 80 -3.26 -17.15 -9.27
N ALA A 81 -2.21 -16.39 -9.59
CA ALA A 81 -1.34 -16.73 -10.72
C ALA A 81 -0.34 -17.84 -10.33
N SER A 82 -0.15 -18.81 -11.21
CA SER A 82 0.93 -19.81 -11.11
C SER A 82 2.25 -19.28 -11.65
N SER A 83 3.38 -19.90 -11.25
CA SER A 83 4.70 -19.59 -11.81
C SER A 83 4.75 -19.78 -13.33
N ASP A 84 4.13 -20.86 -13.84
CA ASP A 84 4.10 -21.16 -15.27
C ASP A 84 3.30 -20.12 -16.05
N GLU A 85 2.18 -19.64 -15.49
CA GLU A 85 1.42 -18.54 -16.09
C GLU A 85 2.26 -17.27 -16.18
N LEU A 86 2.89 -16.85 -15.07
CA LEU A 86 3.75 -15.65 -15.05
C LEU A 86 4.93 -15.77 -16.02
N GLN A 87 5.57 -16.93 -16.10
CA GLN A 87 6.67 -17.18 -17.03
C GLN A 87 6.21 -17.24 -18.48
N SER A 88 5.04 -17.83 -18.76
CA SER A 88 4.46 -17.86 -20.10
C SER A 88 4.10 -16.46 -20.61
N MET A 89 3.85 -15.50 -19.72
CA MET A 89 3.59 -14.13 -20.15
C MET A 89 4.80 -13.50 -20.83
N ASP A 90 6.02 -13.90 -20.46
CA ASP A 90 7.26 -13.43 -21.09
C ASP A 90 7.45 -13.96 -22.51
N THR A 91 6.79 -15.07 -22.87
CA THR A 91 6.88 -15.66 -24.20
C THR A 91 5.83 -15.13 -25.18
N HIS A 92 4.79 -14.43 -24.72
CA HIS A 92 3.62 -14.06 -25.53
C HIS A 92 3.44 -12.56 -25.82
N ASP A 93 4.44 -11.72 -25.51
CA ASP A 93 4.41 -10.27 -25.83
C ASP A 93 3.15 -9.52 -25.38
N LYS A 94 2.56 -9.95 -24.26
CA LYS A 94 1.42 -9.27 -23.64
C LYS A 94 1.91 -8.30 -22.57
N TRP A 95 1.80 -7.01 -22.90
CA TRP A 95 2.17 -5.87 -22.07
C TRP A 95 0.93 -5.01 -21.74
N GLY A 96 1.00 -4.25 -20.66
CA GLY A 96 -0.06 -3.35 -20.21
C GLY A 96 -0.47 -3.61 -18.76
N ASP A 97 -1.64 -3.13 -18.37
CA ASP A 97 -2.17 -3.23 -17.00
C ASP A 97 -2.65 -4.66 -16.69
N ILE A 98 -1.69 -5.58 -16.61
CA ILE A 98 -1.87 -6.99 -16.32
C ILE A 98 -0.92 -7.33 -15.17
N VAL A 99 -1.40 -8.05 -14.16
CA VAL A 99 -0.56 -8.55 -13.07
C VAL A 99 0.54 -9.42 -13.66
N GLY A 100 1.79 -9.09 -13.38
CA GLY A 100 2.94 -9.84 -13.88
C GLY A 100 4.25 -9.16 -13.55
N ALA A 101 5.32 -9.93 -13.54
CA ALA A 101 6.66 -9.44 -13.28
C ALA A 101 7.21 -8.62 -14.46
N GLY A 102 8.17 -7.75 -14.17
CA GLY A 102 8.96 -7.03 -15.14
C GLY A 102 8.34 -5.72 -15.65
N PRO A 103 9.17 -4.79 -16.18
CA PRO A 103 8.71 -3.52 -16.74
C PRO A 103 7.79 -3.74 -17.95
N GLY A 104 6.67 -3.01 -18.01
CA GLY A 104 5.62 -3.24 -19.02
C GLY A 104 4.46 -4.08 -18.52
N ARG A 105 4.53 -4.58 -17.28
CA ARG A 105 3.42 -5.20 -16.54
C ARG A 105 3.23 -4.52 -15.20
N ASN A 106 2.12 -4.82 -14.55
CA ASN A 106 1.73 -4.25 -13.28
C ASN A 106 2.45 -4.98 -12.13
N TRP A 107 3.77 -4.86 -12.03
CA TRP A 107 4.60 -5.58 -11.05
C TRP A 107 4.69 -4.87 -9.70
N ALA A 108 4.65 -3.52 -9.69
CA ALA A 108 4.74 -2.71 -8.48
C ALA A 108 3.38 -2.22 -8.02
N HIS A 109 2.58 -1.72 -8.96
CA HIS A 109 1.30 -1.09 -8.67
C HIS A 109 1.42 -0.04 -7.56
N VAL A 110 2.24 0.99 -7.79
CA VAL A 110 2.37 2.07 -6.80
C VAL A 110 1.07 2.86 -6.76
N ASN A 111 0.54 3.08 -5.56
CA ASN A 111 -0.77 3.72 -5.36
C ASN A 111 -0.74 4.97 -4.47
N SER A 112 0.35 5.21 -3.74
CA SER A 112 0.63 6.49 -3.07
C SER A 112 2.10 6.86 -3.20
N VAL A 113 2.36 8.17 -3.19
CA VAL A 113 3.67 8.78 -3.02
C VAL A 113 3.50 9.93 -2.05
N ASP A 114 4.46 10.08 -1.15
CA ASP A 114 4.51 11.14 -0.17
C ASP A 114 5.95 11.66 -0.03
N TYR A 115 6.12 12.96 0.18
CA TYR A 115 7.44 13.59 0.25
C TYR A 115 7.87 13.76 1.71
N ASP A 116 9.11 13.38 2.02
CA ASP A 116 9.71 13.62 3.33
C ASP A 116 10.67 14.83 3.24
N PRO A 117 10.27 16.01 3.75
CA PRO A 117 11.11 17.20 3.71
C PRO A 117 12.32 17.11 4.65
N SER A 118 12.36 16.15 5.57
CA SER A 118 13.44 16.07 6.58
C SER A 118 14.76 15.55 6.02
N ASP A 119 14.72 14.88 4.87
CA ASP A 119 15.91 14.35 4.18
C ASP A 119 15.81 14.31 2.64
N ASP A 120 14.87 15.04 2.04
CA ASP A 120 14.64 15.14 0.58
C ASP A 120 14.47 13.77 -0.08
N SER A 121 13.43 13.06 0.35
CA SER A 121 13.14 11.70 -0.12
C SER A 121 11.65 11.49 -0.34
N ILE A 122 11.30 10.36 -0.94
CA ILE A 122 9.90 9.95 -1.13
C ILE A 122 9.60 8.65 -0.40
N ILE A 123 8.37 8.53 0.09
CA ILE A 123 7.79 7.31 0.65
C ILE A 123 6.69 6.86 -0.31
N ILE A 124 6.78 5.62 -0.79
CA ILE A 124 5.80 5.05 -1.71
C ILE A 124 5.10 3.84 -1.11
N SER A 125 3.85 3.65 -1.48
CA SER A 125 3.11 2.40 -1.25
C SER A 125 3.04 1.60 -2.54
N SER A 126 3.62 0.40 -2.54
CA SER A 126 3.55 -0.56 -3.64
C SER A 126 2.61 -1.70 -3.28
N ARG A 127 1.45 -1.76 -3.94
CA ARG A 127 0.44 -2.79 -3.68
C ARG A 127 0.96 -4.20 -3.98
N HIS A 128 1.66 -4.36 -5.10
CA HIS A 128 2.08 -5.68 -5.59
C HIS A 128 3.45 -6.11 -5.08
N GLN A 129 4.05 -5.32 -4.19
CA GLN A 129 5.25 -5.71 -3.46
C GLN A 129 4.97 -5.90 -1.97
N ASP A 130 3.73 -5.69 -1.50
CA ASP A 130 3.34 -5.72 -0.08
C ASP A 130 4.31 -4.90 0.78
N ALA A 131 4.65 -3.71 0.29
CA ALA A 131 5.73 -2.92 0.87
C ALA A 131 5.48 -1.42 0.77
N VAL A 132 5.82 -0.74 1.86
CA VAL A 132 6.05 0.71 1.90
C VAL A 132 7.55 0.93 1.84
N ILE A 133 8.02 1.77 0.91
CA ILE A 133 9.44 1.95 0.64
C ILE A 133 9.80 3.43 0.68
N LYS A 134 10.90 3.78 1.37
CA LYS A 134 11.51 5.10 1.30
C LYS A 134 12.70 5.11 0.36
N ILE A 135 12.73 6.09 -0.55
CA ILE A 135 13.76 6.24 -1.60
C ILE A 135 14.30 7.66 -1.53
N GLY A 136 15.62 7.81 -1.37
CA GLY A 136 16.26 9.12 -1.33
C GLY A 136 16.41 9.77 -2.70
N ARG A 137 16.70 11.08 -2.72
CA ARG A 137 17.08 11.83 -3.93
C ARG A 137 18.16 11.14 -4.77
N ASP A 138 19.09 10.46 -4.11
CA ASP A 138 20.17 9.64 -4.67
C ASP A 138 19.72 8.34 -5.35
N LYS A 139 18.40 8.12 -5.46
CA LYS A 139 17.75 6.92 -6.01
C LYS A 139 18.09 5.64 -5.24
N GLN A 140 18.59 5.77 -4.01
CA GLN A 140 18.87 4.63 -3.13
C GLN A 140 17.71 4.34 -2.20
N VAL A 141 17.38 3.06 -2.04
CA VAL A 141 16.43 2.60 -1.03
C VAL A 141 16.99 2.85 0.36
N LYS A 142 16.24 3.59 1.19
CA LYS A 142 16.60 3.92 2.57
C LYS A 142 16.10 2.85 3.54
N TRP A 143 14.86 2.40 3.34
CA TRP A 143 14.28 1.27 4.06
C TRP A 143 13.06 0.70 3.32
N ILE A 144 12.70 -0.53 3.67
CA ILE A 144 11.53 -1.25 3.18
C ILE A 144 10.76 -1.76 4.42
N MET A 145 9.49 -1.36 4.53
CA MET A 145 8.55 -1.85 5.53
C MET A 145 7.65 -2.90 4.87
N GLY A 146 7.75 -4.15 5.28
CA GLY A 146 7.00 -5.28 4.72
C GLY A 146 7.68 -6.62 5.03
N ALA A 147 7.02 -7.72 4.70
CA ALA A 147 7.57 -9.06 4.91
C ALA A 147 8.90 -9.27 4.15
N HIS A 148 9.83 -10.02 4.74
CA HIS A 148 11.18 -10.20 4.20
C HIS A 148 11.21 -11.21 3.04
N LYS A 149 10.22 -12.10 2.99
CA LYS A 149 10.07 -13.14 1.99
C LYS A 149 10.20 -12.63 0.55
N GLY A 150 11.03 -13.30 -0.24
CA GLY A 150 11.24 -13.04 -1.67
C GLY A 150 12.11 -11.82 -2.02
N TRP A 151 12.58 -11.04 -1.04
CA TRP A 151 13.56 -9.98 -1.31
C TRP A 151 14.96 -10.57 -1.52
N SER A 152 15.64 -10.14 -2.58
CA SER A 152 17.01 -10.56 -2.87
C SER A 152 18.02 -9.98 -1.87
N ASP A 153 19.24 -10.55 -1.83
CA ASP A 153 20.31 -10.13 -0.91
C ASP A 153 20.62 -8.63 -0.95
N LYS A 154 20.43 -8.00 -2.11
CA LYS A 154 20.60 -6.55 -2.33
C LYS A 154 19.76 -5.69 -1.37
N PHE A 155 18.60 -6.19 -0.92
CA PHE A 155 17.65 -5.42 -0.12
C PHE A 155 17.60 -5.84 1.35
N LYS A 156 18.28 -6.92 1.74
CA LYS A 156 18.20 -7.47 3.09
C LYS A 156 18.60 -6.46 4.17
N ASP A 157 19.56 -5.58 3.89
CA ASP A 157 20.00 -4.52 4.81
C ASP A 157 19.04 -3.32 4.87
N LYS A 158 18.02 -3.27 4.01
CA LYS A 158 17.01 -2.22 3.96
C LYS A 158 15.69 -2.63 4.63
N LEU A 159 15.47 -3.92 4.87
CA LEU A 159 14.25 -4.42 5.50
C LEU A 159 14.19 -3.99 6.97
N LEU A 160 13.05 -3.43 7.39
CA LEU A 160 12.84 -3.02 8.77
C LEU A 160 12.60 -4.23 9.69
N GLN A 161 13.15 -4.16 10.90
CA GLN A 161 12.92 -5.13 11.96
C GLN A 161 11.73 -4.70 12.82
N PRO A 162 10.67 -5.51 12.95
CA PRO A 162 9.57 -5.19 13.85
C PRO A 162 10.02 -5.27 15.32
N VAL A 163 9.53 -4.34 16.14
CA VAL A 163 9.78 -4.26 17.58
C VAL A 163 8.50 -3.98 18.36
N ASP A 164 8.48 -4.39 19.63
CA ASP A 164 7.41 -4.04 20.56
C ASP A 164 7.62 -2.63 21.15
N SER A 165 6.67 -2.17 21.99
CA SER A 165 6.73 -0.85 22.63
C SER A 165 7.87 -0.66 23.63
N LYS A 166 8.60 -1.73 23.96
CA LYS A 166 9.81 -1.70 24.78
C LYS A 166 11.09 -1.78 23.92
N GLY A 167 10.95 -1.85 22.60
CA GLY A 167 12.05 -2.01 21.65
C GLY A 167 12.60 -3.42 21.53
N ASN A 168 11.92 -4.44 22.09
CA ASN A 168 12.33 -5.82 21.90
C ASN A 168 11.97 -6.28 20.48
N LYS A 169 12.85 -7.05 19.86
CA LYS A 169 12.61 -7.59 18.52
C LYS A 169 11.42 -8.55 18.53
N ILE A 170 10.51 -8.34 17.58
CA ILE A 170 9.43 -9.27 17.27
C ILE A 170 9.96 -10.23 16.22
N VAL A 171 9.85 -11.53 16.49
CA VAL A 171 10.18 -12.58 15.51
C VAL A 171 8.89 -13.01 14.85
N CYS A 172 8.93 -13.12 13.53
CA CYS A 172 7.82 -13.56 12.69
C CYS A 172 8.25 -14.83 11.95
N GLU A 173 7.31 -15.74 11.72
CA GLU A 173 7.56 -16.99 10.99
C GLU A 173 7.53 -16.76 9.47
N ASP A 174 7.94 -17.80 8.72
CA ASP A 174 7.90 -17.85 7.25
C ASP A 174 8.53 -16.60 6.59
N GLU A 175 9.79 -16.33 6.92
CA GLU A 175 10.54 -15.17 6.41
C GLU A 175 9.80 -13.84 6.66
N TYR A 176 9.30 -13.69 7.89
CA TYR A 176 8.55 -12.53 8.36
C TYR A 176 7.20 -12.30 7.67
N SER A 177 6.62 -13.30 6.99
CA SER A 177 5.26 -13.19 6.46
C SER A 177 4.19 -13.42 7.54
N LYS A 178 4.48 -14.19 8.60
CA LYS A 178 3.52 -14.56 9.65
C LYS A 178 3.97 -14.02 11.02
N CYS A 179 3.59 -12.79 11.33
CA CYS A 179 3.90 -12.14 12.60
C CYS A 179 2.86 -12.46 13.69
N PRO A 180 3.11 -12.19 14.98
CA PRO A 180 2.14 -12.52 16.04
C PRO A 180 0.74 -11.96 15.81
N GLY A 181 0.62 -10.77 15.22
CA GLY A 181 -0.66 -10.17 14.84
C GLY A 181 -1.38 -10.87 13.68
N TYR A 182 -0.69 -11.67 12.85
CA TYR A 182 -1.30 -12.50 11.82
C TYR A 182 -2.19 -13.58 12.46
N GLU A 183 -1.65 -14.27 13.46
CA GLU A 183 -2.27 -15.45 14.09
C GLU A 183 -3.23 -15.10 15.23
N SER A 184 -3.07 -13.91 15.83
CA SER A 184 -3.80 -13.50 17.02
C SER A 184 -5.04 -12.66 16.69
N ASP A 185 -6.23 -13.18 16.99
CA ASP A 185 -7.48 -12.39 16.95
C ASP A 185 -7.49 -11.19 17.91
N LYS A 186 -6.58 -11.19 18.90
CA LYS A 186 -6.42 -10.09 19.88
C LYS A 186 -5.53 -8.95 19.38
N GLY A 187 -5.12 -9.00 18.10
CA GLY A 187 -4.21 -8.04 17.49
C GLY A 187 -2.74 -8.34 17.80
N GLY A 188 -1.89 -7.36 17.51
CA GLY A 188 -0.43 -7.46 17.61
C GLY A 188 0.25 -6.96 16.33
N PHE A 189 1.58 -6.94 16.32
CA PHE A 189 2.31 -6.52 15.12
C PHE A 189 1.98 -7.44 13.95
N ASP A 190 1.50 -6.85 12.86
CA ASP A 190 1.44 -7.47 11.55
C ASP A 190 1.82 -6.43 10.48
N TRP A 191 2.36 -6.89 9.37
CA TRP A 191 2.64 -6.04 8.22
C TRP A 191 1.34 -5.58 7.55
N GLN A 192 1.49 -4.58 6.71
CA GLN A 192 0.47 -4.17 5.76
C GLN A 192 0.54 -5.02 4.48
N TRP A 193 -0.61 -5.32 3.89
CA TRP A 193 -0.75 -6.22 2.74
C TRP A 193 -1.65 -5.60 1.68
N THR A 194 -1.20 -5.54 0.43
CA THR A 194 -1.86 -4.85 -0.69
C THR A 194 -2.33 -3.43 -0.35
N GLN A 195 -1.57 -2.75 0.50
CA GLN A 195 -1.96 -1.54 1.21
C GLN A 195 -2.12 -0.31 0.32
N HIS A 196 -2.76 0.72 0.86
CA HIS A 196 -2.88 2.06 0.29
C HIS A 196 -2.47 3.15 1.28
N THR A 197 -2.27 4.35 0.73
CA THR A 197 -2.10 5.62 1.48
C THR A 197 -1.07 5.54 2.60
N ALA A 198 0.15 5.12 2.28
CA ALA A 198 1.26 5.19 3.23
C ALA A 198 1.75 6.64 3.35
N PHE A 199 1.08 7.42 4.19
CA PHE A 199 1.31 8.85 4.36
C PHE A 199 2.08 9.12 5.66
N ARG A 200 3.10 9.98 5.56
CA ARG A 200 3.86 10.54 6.66
C ARG A 200 2.95 11.44 7.49
N ILE A 201 3.00 11.25 8.81
CA ILE A 201 2.31 12.13 9.76
C ILE A 201 3.26 13.28 10.08
N ASP A 202 3.05 14.42 9.45
CA ASP A 202 4.02 15.52 9.44
C ASP A 202 4.33 16.08 10.83
N SER A 203 3.30 16.39 11.62
CA SER A 203 3.47 16.95 12.97
C SER A 203 4.11 15.99 13.98
N LYS A 204 4.08 14.68 13.72
CA LYS A 204 4.67 13.66 14.58
C LYS A 204 6.03 13.17 14.10
N SER A 205 6.38 13.41 12.84
CA SER A 205 7.59 12.91 12.20
C SER A 205 8.72 13.93 12.18
N LYS A 206 9.95 13.45 12.37
CA LYS A 206 11.19 14.24 12.24
C LYS A 206 12.28 13.39 11.61
N LYS A 207 13.40 14.00 11.24
CA LYS A 207 14.54 13.27 10.66
C LYS A 207 14.93 12.08 11.56
N GLY A 208 14.94 10.88 10.99
CA GLY A 208 15.29 9.64 11.71
C GLY A 208 14.15 8.98 12.49
N GLU A 209 12.99 9.63 12.65
CA GLU A 209 11.81 9.10 13.33
C GLU A 209 10.55 9.44 12.53
N ILE A 210 9.98 8.44 11.85
CA ILE A 210 8.85 8.62 10.92
C ILE A 210 7.61 7.94 11.48
N TYR A 211 6.49 8.66 11.52
CA TYR A 211 5.17 8.11 11.79
C TYR A 211 4.41 7.99 10.47
N LEU A 212 3.79 6.83 10.22
CA LEU A 212 3.06 6.55 9.00
C LEU A 212 1.65 6.08 9.32
N SER A 213 0.64 6.70 8.71
CA SER A 213 -0.69 6.12 8.59
C SER A 213 -0.78 5.30 7.31
N VAL A 214 -1.40 4.12 7.37
CA VAL A 214 -1.55 3.20 6.24
C VAL A 214 -2.92 2.54 6.29
N PHE A 215 -3.59 2.41 5.14
CA PHE A 215 -4.75 1.52 5.01
C PHE A 215 -4.26 0.16 4.52
N ASP A 216 -4.27 -0.84 5.39
CA ASP A 216 -3.91 -2.23 5.11
C ASP A 216 -5.13 -2.98 4.56
N ASN A 217 -5.20 -3.14 3.22
CA ASN A 217 -6.33 -3.79 2.58
C ASN A 217 -6.45 -5.26 2.98
N GLY A 218 -5.34 -6.01 3.01
CA GLY A 218 -5.30 -7.36 3.57
C GLY A 218 -5.46 -8.53 2.59
N ASP A 219 -5.41 -8.31 1.28
CA ASP A 219 -5.72 -9.36 0.28
C ASP A 219 -4.75 -10.56 0.32
N THR A 220 -3.46 -10.28 0.46
CA THR A 220 -2.34 -11.25 0.44
C THR A 220 -1.78 -11.55 1.82
N ARG A 221 -2.56 -11.26 2.87
CA ARG A 221 -2.12 -11.35 4.26
C ARG A 221 -1.47 -12.71 4.57
N GLY A 222 -0.25 -12.67 5.11
CA GLY A 222 0.53 -13.89 5.38
C GLY A 222 1.26 -14.47 4.15
N MET A 223 1.32 -13.75 3.03
CA MET A 223 1.74 -14.27 1.72
C MET A 223 0.92 -15.50 1.28
N GLU A 224 -0.37 -15.53 1.61
CA GLU A 224 -1.27 -16.63 1.23
C GLU A 224 -2.71 -16.14 1.01
N GLN A 225 -3.52 -16.96 0.35
CA GLN A 225 -4.97 -16.78 0.32
C GLN A 225 -5.58 -17.61 1.45
N PRO A 226 -6.55 -17.06 2.22
CA PRO A 226 -7.19 -17.82 3.28
C PRO A 226 -8.06 -18.95 2.70
N ALA A 227 -8.36 -19.96 3.52
CA ALA A 227 -9.17 -21.11 3.13
C ALA A 227 -10.56 -20.72 2.59
N ILE A 228 -11.14 -19.63 3.10
CA ILE A 228 -12.37 -19.03 2.59
C ILE A 228 -12.23 -17.51 2.53
N ALA A 229 -12.81 -16.89 1.50
CA ALA A 229 -12.71 -15.44 1.26
C ALA A 229 -13.23 -14.59 2.44
N GLY A 230 -14.21 -15.10 3.20
CA GLY A 230 -14.79 -14.41 4.36
C GLY A 230 -13.85 -14.26 5.57
N MET A 231 -12.64 -14.82 5.53
CA MET A 231 -11.60 -14.61 6.54
C MET A 231 -10.74 -13.37 6.28
N LYS A 232 -10.86 -12.74 5.10
CA LYS A 232 -10.12 -11.51 4.81
C LYS A 232 -10.65 -10.35 5.66
N TYR A 233 -9.73 -9.48 6.08
CA TYR A 233 -10.03 -8.27 6.84
C TYR A 233 -9.02 -7.17 6.49
N SER A 234 -9.50 -5.93 6.57
CA SER A 234 -8.67 -4.73 6.40
C SER A 234 -8.35 -4.12 7.75
N ARG A 235 -7.32 -3.29 7.79
CA ARG A 235 -6.98 -2.48 8.95
C ARG A 235 -6.67 -1.04 8.55
N ALA A 236 -7.08 -0.09 9.37
CA ALA A 236 -6.37 1.17 9.46
C ALA A 236 -5.24 0.97 10.48
N VAL A 237 -4.01 1.37 10.16
CA VAL A 237 -2.85 1.10 11.01
C VAL A 237 -1.90 2.29 11.02
N VAL A 238 -1.27 2.52 12.18
CA VAL A 238 -0.21 3.51 12.32
C VAL A 238 1.08 2.82 12.78
N TYR A 239 2.16 3.12 12.05
CA TYR A 239 3.50 2.65 12.37
C TYR A 239 4.41 3.80 12.79
N LYS A 240 5.38 3.49 13.63
CA LYS A 240 6.50 4.35 13.99
C LYS A 240 7.80 3.67 13.53
N ILE A 241 8.63 4.38 12.79
CA ILE A 241 9.90 3.90 12.25
C ILE A 241 11.04 4.69 12.88
N ASP A 242 12.06 3.97 13.37
CA ASP A 242 13.37 4.53 13.72
C ASP A 242 14.34 4.19 12.59
N GLU A 243 14.68 5.20 11.77
CA GLU A 243 15.45 4.98 10.55
C GLU A 243 16.92 4.68 10.84
N ASN A 244 17.43 5.11 12.00
CA ASN A 244 18.79 4.85 12.43
C ASN A 244 18.94 3.42 12.92
N LYS A 245 17.96 2.92 13.69
CA LYS A 245 17.94 1.53 14.19
C LYS A 245 17.39 0.53 13.17
N LYS A 246 16.78 1.00 12.08
CA LYS A 246 16.07 0.18 11.08
C LYS A 246 14.98 -0.67 11.73
N THR A 247 14.22 -0.07 12.63
CA THR A 247 13.12 -0.74 13.34
C THR A 247 11.79 -0.10 13.06
N VAL A 248 10.72 -0.89 13.18
CA VAL A 248 9.34 -0.45 13.02
C VAL A 248 8.48 -0.97 14.17
N GLU A 249 7.65 -0.11 14.72
CA GLU A 249 6.69 -0.39 15.79
C GLU A 249 5.29 -0.12 15.26
N GLN A 250 4.36 -1.07 15.43
CA GLN A 250 2.94 -0.82 15.21
C GLN A 250 2.37 -0.19 16.49
N ILE A 251 1.90 1.06 16.41
CA ILE A 251 1.46 1.80 17.60
C ILE A 251 -0.06 1.90 17.70
N TRP A 252 -0.77 1.68 16.59
CA TRP A 252 -2.23 1.70 16.56
C TRP A 252 -2.77 0.87 15.39
N GLU A 253 -3.96 0.30 15.57
CA GLU A 253 -4.74 -0.40 14.54
C GLU A 253 -6.24 -0.36 14.85
N TYR A 254 -7.07 -0.50 13.81
CA TYR A 254 -8.54 -0.66 13.86
C TYR A 254 -9.02 -1.50 12.67
N GLY A 255 -10.11 -2.26 12.83
CA GLY A 255 -10.85 -2.87 11.72
C GLY A 255 -10.68 -4.39 11.59
N LYS A 256 -9.69 -4.99 12.26
CA LYS A 256 -9.50 -6.45 12.27
C LYS A 256 -10.72 -7.19 12.82
N GLU A 257 -11.22 -6.70 13.95
CA GLU A 257 -12.40 -7.20 14.66
C GLU A 257 -13.71 -7.02 13.89
N ARG A 258 -13.74 -6.12 12.90
CA ARG A 258 -14.90 -5.88 12.03
C ARG A 258 -15.00 -6.91 10.89
N GLY A 259 -13.92 -7.63 10.62
CA GLY A 259 -13.86 -8.73 9.66
C GLY A 259 -14.36 -8.37 8.26
N LYS A 260 -14.99 -9.34 7.61
CA LYS A 260 -15.47 -9.26 6.21
C LYS A 260 -16.46 -8.12 5.91
N GLU A 261 -17.13 -7.56 6.92
CA GLU A 261 -18.13 -6.50 6.71
C GLU A 261 -17.46 -5.13 6.48
N TRP A 262 -16.27 -4.94 7.04
CA TRP A 262 -15.47 -3.71 6.87
C TRP A 262 -14.25 -3.91 5.96
N TYR A 263 -14.04 -5.14 5.48
CA TYR A 263 -12.99 -5.47 4.51
C TYR A 263 -13.16 -4.70 3.20
N SER A 264 -12.11 -3.95 2.83
CA SER A 264 -11.97 -3.30 1.54
C SER A 264 -10.77 -3.87 0.79
N SER A 265 -11.05 -4.67 -0.24
CA SER A 265 -10.02 -5.35 -1.05
C SER A 265 -9.09 -4.41 -1.83
N VAL A 266 -9.54 -3.18 -2.11
CA VAL A 266 -8.83 -2.19 -2.93
C VAL A 266 -9.13 -0.77 -2.44
N THR A 267 -8.39 0.19 -3.00
CA THR A 267 -8.55 1.64 -2.77
C THR A 267 -8.46 1.97 -1.28
N SER A 268 -9.31 2.85 -0.73
CA SER A 268 -9.36 3.19 0.69
C SER A 268 -8.26 4.16 1.14
N LEU A 269 -8.41 4.68 2.36
CA LEU A 269 -7.54 5.70 2.93
C LEU A 269 -7.46 5.61 4.46
N THR A 270 -6.27 5.86 5.00
CA THR A 270 -6.05 6.21 6.41
C THR A 270 -5.12 7.41 6.43
N GLN A 271 -5.55 8.50 7.07
CA GLN A 271 -4.78 9.73 7.16
C GLN A 271 -5.00 10.40 8.51
N TYR A 272 -3.90 10.80 9.15
CA TYR A 272 -3.93 11.63 10.34
C TYR A 272 -4.35 13.08 10.02
N GLN A 273 -5.16 13.69 10.90
CA GLN A 273 -5.61 15.08 10.79
C GLN A 273 -5.03 15.91 11.94
N ASP A 274 -4.21 16.91 11.59
CA ASP A 274 -3.48 17.73 12.55
C ASP A 274 -4.36 18.61 13.44
N ASP A 275 -5.48 19.08 12.91
CA ASP A 275 -6.35 20.07 13.57
C ASP A 275 -7.12 19.49 14.75
N LEU A 276 -7.46 18.20 14.70
CA LEU A 276 -8.19 17.50 15.76
C LEU A 276 -7.35 16.46 16.52
N ASP A 277 -6.07 16.30 16.17
CA ASP A 277 -5.24 15.17 16.64
C ASP A 277 -6.01 13.84 16.47
N SER A 278 -6.47 13.59 15.24
CA SER A 278 -7.36 12.47 14.91
C SER A 278 -6.82 11.63 13.75
N VAL A 279 -7.38 10.43 13.58
CA VAL A 279 -7.14 9.56 12.42
C VAL A 279 -8.44 9.40 11.66
N MET A 280 -8.46 9.89 10.42
CA MET A 280 -9.55 9.67 9.48
C MET A 280 -9.30 8.40 8.67
N VAL A 281 -10.34 7.58 8.53
CA VAL A 281 -10.30 6.31 7.81
C VAL A 281 -11.46 6.29 6.82
N TYR A 282 -11.19 5.80 5.61
CA TYR A 282 -12.20 5.52 4.61
C TYR A 282 -12.04 4.10 4.06
N SER A 283 -12.91 3.18 4.47
CA SER A 283 -12.99 1.83 3.89
C SER A 283 -13.93 1.85 2.68
N ALA A 284 -13.34 1.96 1.49
CA ALA A 284 -14.01 2.47 0.29
C ALA A 284 -14.90 1.45 -0.45
N VAL A 285 -14.70 0.16 -0.22
CA VAL A 285 -15.47 -0.93 -0.84
C VAL A 285 -15.93 -1.96 0.18
N ALA A 286 -16.00 -1.57 1.45
CA ALA A 286 -16.56 -2.38 2.54
C ALA A 286 -17.95 -2.93 2.17
N GLY A 287 -18.26 -4.15 2.60
CA GLY A 287 -19.51 -4.84 2.25
C GLY A 287 -19.59 -5.40 0.82
N MET A 288 -18.61 -5.11 -0.05
CA MET A 288 -18.47 -5.78 -1.35
C MET A 288 -17.68 -7.08 -1.17
N GLN A 289 -18.36 -8.21 -1.32
CA GLN A 289 -17.74 -9.53 -1.29
C GLN A 289 -17.71 -10.14 -2.70
N PHE A 290 -16.86 -11.14 -2.89
CA PHE A 290 -16.82 -11.92 -4.12
C PHE A 290 -17.35 -13.33 -3.85
N ASP A 291 -18.41 -13.71 -4.57
CA ASP A 291 -18.90 -15.08 -4.55
C ASP A 291 -18.10 -15.87 -5.59
N ILE A 292 -17.09 -16.58 -5.11
CA ILE A 292 -16.19 -17.40 -5.93
C ILE A 292 -16.99 -18.46 -6.72
N ALA A 293 -18.06 -19.01 -6.13
CA ALA A 293 -18.88 -20.03 -6.80
C ALA A 293 -19.75 -19.45 -7.92
N LYS A 294 -20.14 -18.18 -7.83
CA LYS A 294 -20.95 -17.49 -8.85
C LYS A 294 -20.15 -16.61 -9.80
N GLY A 295 -18.85 -16.46 -9.57
CA GLY A 295 -17.97 -15.59 -10.36
C GLY A 295 -18.49 -14.16 -10.49
N ARG A 296 -19.12 -13.61 -9.43
CA ARG A 296 -19.70 -12.26 -9.39
C ARG A 296 -19.54 -11.59 -8.03
N PRO A 297 -19.47 -10.25 -7.94
CA PRO A 297 -19.57 -9.56 -6.66
C PRO A 297 -20.92 -9.87 -6.02
N VAL A 298 -20.93 -10.09 -4.72
CA VAL A 298 -22.12 -10.24 -3.88
C VAL A 298 -22.06 -9.23 -2.74
N GLY A 299 -23.22 -8.72 -2.35
CA GLY A 299 -23.30 -7.57 -1.46
C GLY A 299 -23.20 -6.25 -2.22
N LEU A 300 -23.87 -5.21 -1.70
CA LEU A 300 -23.72 -3.86 -2.20
C LEU A 300 -22.61 -3.18 -1.39
N PRO A 301 -21.61 -2.58 -2.06
CA PRO A 301 -20.65 -1.69 -1.42
C PRO A 301 -21.34 -0.72 -0.47
N SER A 302 -20.86 -0.70 0.76
CA SER A 302 -21.29 0.19 1.83
C SER A 302 -20.06 0.85 2.46
N PRO A 303 -19.47 1.86 1.82
CA PRO A 303 -18.25 2.50 2.31
C PRO A 303 -18.43 3.07 3.71
N HIS A 304 -17.38 2.96 4.52
CA HIS A 304 -17.34 3.52 5.87
C HIS A 304 -16.36 4.68 5.92
N ILE A 305 -16.80 5.83 6.44
CA ILE A 305 -15.92 6.90 6.93
C ILE A 305 -15.92 6.81 8.44
N ASP A 306 -14.75 6.67 9.02
CA ASP A 306 -14.54 6.62 10.46
C ASP A 306 -13.54 7.71 10.86
N GLU A 307 -13.75 8.38 11.99
CA GLU A 307 -12.77 9.32 12.57
C GLU A 307 -12.55 9.03 14.04
N PHE A 308 -11.28 8.92 14.44
CA PHE A 308 -10.85 8.51 15.78
C PHE A 308 -10.01 9.62 16.40
N GLU A 309 -10.24 9.96 17.66
CA GLU A 309 -9.21 10.67 18.44
C GLU A 309 -7.91 9.86 18.46
N TRP A 310 -6.75 10.52 18.51
CA TRP A 310 -5.45 9.84 18.44
C TRP A 310 -5.31 8.77 19.52
N GLY A 311 -5.11 7.52 19.08
CA GLY A 311 -4.97 6.36 19.96
C GLY A 311 -6.29 5.69 20.39
N ALA A 312 -7.45 6.30 20.11
CA ALA A 312 -8.75 5.73 20.44
C ALA A 312 -9.04 4.46 19.62
N LYS A 313 -9.78 3.52 20.19
CA LYS A 313 -10.19 2.26 19.53
C LYS A 313 -11.64 2.27 19.06
N GLU A 314 -12.40 3.26 19.49
CA GLU A 314 -13.77 3.50 19.08
C GLU A 314 -13.82 4.80 18.26
N PRO A 315 -14.54 4.83 17.13
CA PRO A 315 -14.64 6.04 16.34
C PRO A 315 -15.52 7.08 17.05
N SER A 316 -15.09 8.34 17.01
CA SER A 316 -15.91 9.48 17.40
C SER A 316 -17.04 9.74 16.40
N ILE A 317 -16.79 9.40 15.12
CA ILE A 317 -17.75 9.49 14.02
C ILE A 317 -17.65 8.23 13.16
N GLU A 318 -18.77 7.59 12.85
CA GLU A 318 -18.89 6.57 11.81
C GLU A 318 -20.03 6.96 10.85
N ILE A 319 -19.71 7.10 9.56
CA ILE A 319 -20.68 7.34 8.49
C ILE A 319 -20.63 6.13 7.55
N LYS A 320 -21.72 5.38 7.51
CA LYS A 320 -21.92 4.30 6.55
C LYS A 320 -22.69 4.81 5.33
N MET A 321 -22.03 4.84 4.19
CA MET A 321 -22.66 5.11 2.90
C MET A 321 -23.35 3.83 2.40
N THR A 322 -24.46 3.97 1.67
CA THR A 322 -25.17 2.83 1.08
C THR A 322 -25.16 2.92 -0.44
N ASN A 323 -24.98 1.76 -1.10
CA ASN A 323 -25.03 1.64 -2.55
C ASN A 323 -24.04 2.58 -3.29
N ALA A 324 -22.82 2.67 -2.77
CA ALA A 324 -21.77 3.56 -3.29
C ALA A 324 -20.41 2.84 -3.29
N MET A 325 -19.53 3.15 -4.24
CA MET A 325 -18.13 2.74 -4.19
C MET A 325 -17.25 3.98 -4.25
N GLY A 326 -16.09 3.94 -3.58
CA GLY A 326 -15.14 5.03 -3.61
C GLY A 326 -13.73 4.63 -4.01
N TYR A 327 -12.93 5.66 -4.28
CA TYR A 327 -11.48 5.52 -4.35
C TYR A 327 -10.87 5.96 -3.01
N GLN A 328 -11.04 7.24 -2.67
CA GLN A 328 -10.58 7.87 -1.45
C GLN A 328 -11.62 8.90 -0.99
N ALA A 329 -11.61 9.24 0.30
CA ALA A 329 -12.35 10.36 0.85
C ALA A 329 -11.41 11.13 1.78
N PHE A 330 -11.54 12.46 1.78
CA PHE A 330 -10.72 13.35 2.60
C PHE A 330 -11.64 14.33 3.31
N PRO A 331 -11.38 14.67 4.58
CA PRO A 331 -12.03 15.83 5.18
C PRO A 331 -11.54 17.10 4.48
N PHE A 332 -12.40 18.11 4.39
CA PHE A 332 -12.02 19.42 3.86
C PHE A 332 -12.53 20.53 4.78
N SER A 333 -11.74 21.59 4.89
CA SER A 333 -12.11 22.78 5.67
C SER A 333 -12.56 23.88 4.71
N LEU A 334 -13.80 24.36 4.89
CA LEU A 334 -14.30 25.53 4.16
C LEU A 334 -13.46 26.77 4.46
N GLN A 335 -12.98 26.91 5.69
CA GLN A 335 -12.11 28.02 6.06
C GLN A 335 -10.80 27.98 5.26
N LYS A 336 -10.09 26.84 5.27
CA LYS A 336 -8.84 26.69 4.48
C LYS A 336 -9.08 26.85 2.96
N ALA A 337 -10.24 26.44 2.47
CA ALA A 337 -10.58 26.55 1.04
C ALA A 337 -10.83 27.99 0.56
N PHE A 338 -11.18 28.91 1.47
CA PHE A 338 -11.55 30.29 1.14
C PHE A 338 -10.71 31.36 1.85
N GLU A 339 -9.72 30.97 2.66
CA GLU A 339 -8.71 31.88 3.21
C GLU A 339 -7.87 32.47 2.07
N LYS A 340 -7.69 33.80 2.10
CA LYS A 340 -7.06 34.60 1.04
C LYS A 340 -5.54 34.65 1.16
#